data_AF-A0A9N9EJ53-F1
#
_entry.id   AF-A0A9N9EJ53-F1
#
_cell.length_a   1.000
_cell.length_b   1.000
_cell.length_c   1.000
_cell.angle_alpha   90.00
_cell.angle_beta   90.00
_cell.angle_gamma   90.00
#
_symmetry.space_group_name_H-M   'P 1'
#
loop_
_entity.id
_entity.type
_entity.pdbx_description
1 polymer ?
#
loop_
_entity_poly.entity_id
_entity_poly.type
_entity_poly.pdbx_seq_one_letter_code
_entity_poly.pdbx_strand_id
1 'polypeptide(L)'
;EESFNLQATHDILEYGIWKESLYKYDHFSFPGVVPRTFIGPLLLGGAAYPIVAVSKWFNPSLQKLWIQYLVRIILGLSTVFAMSKLRGAIKRSFGQPISIGFMLLSMCQFHTIFWISRTLPNMFAFPL
;
A
#
# COMPACT_ATOMS: atom_id res chain seq x y z
N GLU A 1 9.52 -7.90 -7.09
CA GLU A 1 9.19 -7.50 -5.70
C GLU A 1 7.77 -6.96 -5.57
N GLU A 2 7.36 -5.99 -6.39
CA GLU A 2 5.99 -5.43 -6.36
C GLU A 2 4.89 -6.48 -6.54
N SER A 3 5.12 -7.46 -7.41
CA SER A 3 4.15 -8.52 -7.74
C SER A 3 3.68 -9.29 -6.50
N PHE A 4 4.57 -9.54 -5.54
CA PHE A 4 4.22 -10.28 -4.31
C PHE A 4 3.14 -9.54 -3.52
N ASN A 5 3.41 -8.29 -3.13
CA ASN A 5 2.45 -7.55 -2.31
C ASN A 5 1.17 -7.23 -3.08
N LEU A 6 1.27 -7.00 -4.40
CA LEU A 6 0.11 -6.75 -5.24
C LEU A 6 -0.82 -7.97 -5.25
N GLN A 7 -0.29 -9.16 -5.55
CA GLN A 7 -1.06 -10.40 -5.58
C GLN A 7 -1.56 -10.76 -4.18
N ALA A 8 -0.74 -10.57 -3.14
CA ALA A 8 -1.14 -10.86 -1.77
C ALA A 8 -2.32 -9.96 -1.34
N THR A 9 -2.30 -8.68 -1.72
CA THR A 9 -3.41 -7.75 -1.43
C THR A 9 -4.66 -8.14 -2.20
N HIS A 10 -4.51 -8.55 -3.48
CA HIS A 10 -5.63 -9.07 -4.27
C HIS A 10 -6.24 -10.32 -3.64
N ASP A 11 -5.44 -11.31 -3.27
CA ASP A 11 -5.90 -12.59 -2.73
C ASP A 11 -6.64 -12.40 -1.40
N ILE A 12 -6.16 -11.47 -0.56
CA ILE A 12 -6.83 -11.07 0.69
C ILE A 12 -8.20 -10.44 0.42
N LEU A 13 -8.30 -9.54 -0.58
CA LEU A 13 -9.54 -8.85 -0.93
C LEU A 13 -10.56 -9.76 -1.68
N GLU A 14 -10.06 -10.74 -2.43
CA GLU A 14 -10.88 -11.61 -3.27
C GLU A 14 -11.33 -12.88 -2.55
N TYR A 15 -10.39 -13.55 -1.86
CA TYR A 15 -10.63 -14.85 -1.24
C TYR A 15 -10.75 -14.77 0.28
N GLY A 16 -10.38 -13.64 0.90
CA GLY A 16 -10.40 -13.47 2.36
C GLY A 16 -9.25 -14.20 3.05
N ILE A 17 -9.14 -14.04 4.38
CA ILE A 17 -8.00 -14.49 5.21
C ILE A 17 -8.22 -15.84 5.90
N TRP A 18 -9.33 -16.52 5.60
CA TRP A 18 -9.71 -17.77 6.25
C TRP A 18 -8.84 -18.93 5.77
N LYS A 19 -8.59 -19.91 6.64
CA LYS A 19 -7.68 -21.03 6.33
C LYS A 19 -8.15 -21.83 5.12
N GLU A 20 -9.46 -21.93 4.96
CA GLU A 20 -10.13 -22.62 3.86
C GLU A 20 -9.92 -21.90 2.53
N SER A 21 -9.60 -20.61 2.49
CA SER A 21 -9.39 -19.89 1.23
C SER A 21 -7.92 -19.76 0.84
N LEU A 22 -6.98 -20.08 1.76
CA LEU A 22 -5.55 -19.94 1.53
C LEU A 22 -5.04 -20.77 0.34
N TYR A 23 -5.63 -21.93 0.05
CA TYR A 23 -5.22 -22.75 -1.09
C TYR A 23 -5.45 -22.06 -2.45
N LYS A 24 -6.28 -21.01 -2.49
CA LYS A 24 -6.56 -20.21 -3.71
C LYS A 24 -5.53 -19.10 -3.92
N TYR A 25 -4.64 -18.85 -2.96
CA TYR A 25 -3.66 -17.77 -3.05
C TYR A 25 -2.57 -18.15 -4.04
N ASP A 26 -2.20 -17.21 -4.89
CA ASP A 26 -1.19 -17.40 -5.94
C ASP A 26 0.16 -17.83 -5.36
N HIS A 27 0.44 -17.40 -4.13
CA HIS A 27 1.68 -17.64 -3.39
C HIS A 27 1.92 -19.10 -2.99
N PHE A 28 0.90 -19.96 -2.99
CA PHE A 28 1.09 -21.41 -2.80
C PHE A 28 1.47 -22.11 -4.11
N SER A 29 0.97 -21.62 -5.24
CA SER A 29 1.27 -22.14 -6.58
C SER A 29 2.63 -21.66 -7.10
N PHE A 30 3.01 -20.43 -6.74
CA PHE A 30 4.27 -19.79 -7.16
C PHE A 30 5.05 -19.28 -5.94
N PRO A 31 5.67 -20.18 -5.15
CA PRO A 31 6.47 -19.78 -4.01
C PRO A 31 7.67 -18.95 -4.49
N GLY A 32 7.82 -17.76 -3.92
CA GLY A 32 8.95 -16.89 -4.22
C GLY A 32 10.28 -17.46 -3.70
N VAL A 33 11.38 -17.09 -4.37
CA VAL A 33 12.75 -17.47 -3.97
C VAL A 33 13.22 -16.89 -2.63
N VAL A 34 12.45 -15.96 -2.04
CA VAL A 34 12.77 -15.29 -0.78
C VAL A 34 11.49 -15.20 0.08
N PRO A 35 11.55 -15.55 1.38
CA PRO A 35 10.41 -15.40 2.28
C PRO A 35 10.06 -13.91 2.44
N ARG A 36 8.76 -13.59 2.34
CA ARG A 36 8.23 -12.23 2.40
C ARG A 36 7.06 -12.18 3.37
N THR A 37 6.89 -11.05 4.04
CA THR A 37 5.83 -10.84 5.04
C THR A 37 4.50 -10.45 4.39
N PHE A 38 3.39 -10.93 4.96
CA PHE A 38 2.02 -10.56 4.55
C PHE A 38 1.46 -9.36 5.33
N ILE A 39 2.19 -8.80 6.30
CA ILE A 39 1.68 -7.73 7.17
C ILE A 39 1.27 -6.49 6.36
N GLY A 40 2.11 -6.04 5.43
CA GLY A 40 1.80 -4.89 4.56
C GLY A 40 0.54 -5.11 3.72
N PRO A 41 0.48 -6.18 2.91
CA PRO A 41 -0.72 -6.56 2.15
C PRO A 41 -1.98 -6.71 3.00
N LEU A 42 -1.86 -7.25 4.22
CA LEU A 42 -2.99 -7.45 5.13
C LEU A 42 -3.57 -6.11 5.60
N LEU A 43 -2.73 -5.17 6.02
CA LEU A 43 -3.19 -3.85 6.46
C LEU A 43 -3.76 -3.04 5.31
N LEU A 44 -3.11 -3.09 4.14
CA LEU A 44 -3.59 -2.40 2.95
C LEU A 44 -4.90 -2.98 2.42
N GLY A 45 -5.02 -4.31 2.38
CA GLY A 45 -6.25 -5.02 2.06
C GLY A 45 -7.36 -4.70 3.05
N GLY A 46 -7.06 -4.70 4.36
CA GLY A 46 -8.00 -4.32 5.41
C GLY A 46 -8.51 -2.88 5.27
N ALA A 47 -7.63 -1.94 4.92
CA ALA A 47 -8.01 -0.54 4.67
C ALA A 47 -8.87 -0.38 3.41
N ALA A 48 -8.60 -1.17 2.35
CA ALA A 48 -9.36 -1.14 1.11
C ALA A 48 -10.69 -1.90 1.18
N TYR A 49 -10.78 -2.92 2.04
CA TYR A 49 -11.91 -3.84 2.15
C TYR A 49 -13.28 -3.17 2.25
N PRO A 50 -13.54 -2.19 3.14
CA PRO A 50 -14.87 -1.60 3.25
C PRO A 50 -15.32 -0.92 1.95
N ILE A 51 -14.41 -0.25 1.25
CA ILE A 51 -14.71 0.42 -0.03
C ILE A 51 -14.97 -0.61 -1.12
N VAL A 52 -14.16 -1.67 -1.18
CA VAL A 52 -14.34 -2.77 -2.14
C VAL A 52 -15.64 -3.52 -1.89
N ALA A 53 -15.98 -3.82 -0.64
CA ALA A 53 -17.20 -4.52 -0.26
C ALA A 53 -18.45 -3.74 -0.67
N VAL A 54 -18.49 -2.43 -0.38
CA VAL A 54 -19.57 -1.54 -0.82
C VAL A 54 -19.62 -1.47 -2.34
N SER A 55 -18.48 -1.36 -3.02
CA SER A 55 -18.43 -1.28 -4.48
C SER A 55 -18.92 -2.57 -5.15
N LYS A 56 -18.55 -3.74 -4.61
CA LYS A 56 -19.03 -5.06 -5.07
C LYS A 56 -20.52 -5.27 -4.78
N TRP A 57 -21.05 -4.68 -3.71
CA TRP A 57 -22.50 -4.71 -3.42
C TRP A 57 -23.32 -4.04 -4.54
N PHE A 58 -22.86 -2.90 -5.06
CA PHE A 58 -23.53 -2.21 -6.17
C PHE A 58 -23.21 -2.82 -7.55
N ASN A 59 -21.98 -3.29 -7.74
CA ASN A 59 -21.55 -3.91 -8.99
C ASN A 59 -20.74 -5.19 -8.68
N PRO A 60 -21.41 -6.36 -8.67
CA PRO A 60 -20.75 -7.64 -8.40
C PRO A 60 -19.61 -7.98 -9.37
N SER A 61 -19.68 -7.46 -10.60
CA SER A 61 -18.69 -7.68 -11.67
C SER A 61 -17.62 -6.58 -11.71
N LEU A 62 -17.26 -6.00 -10.57
CA LEU A 62 -16.24 -4.95 -10.47
C LEU A 62 -14.90 -5.46 -11.03
N GLN A 63 -14.36 -4.74 -12.03
CA GLN A 63 -13.11 -5.15 -12.66
C GLN A 63 -11.95 -5.02 -11.67
N LYS A 64 -11.06 -6.03 -11.67
CA LYS A 64 -9.87 -6.09 -10.81
C LYS A 64 -8.95 -4.87 -10.95
N LEU A 65 -8.92 -4.25 -12.14
CA LEU A 65 -8.16 -3.02 -12.41
C LEU A 65 -8.58 -1.86 -11.49
N TRP A 66 -9.88 -1.70 -11.23
CA TRP A 66 -10.39 -0.65 -10.34
C TRP A 66 -9.98 -0.87 -8.89
N ILE A 67 -10.03 -2.12 -8.44
CA ILE A 67 -9.57 -2.51 -7.10
C ILE A 67 -8.07 -2.21 -6.96
N GLN A 68 -7.27 -2.52 -7.98
CA GLN A 68 -5.85 -2.20 -7.99
C GLN A 68 -5.59 -0.68 -7.93
N TYR A 69 -6.34 0.14 -8.67
CA TYR A 69 -6.20 1.60 -8.56
C TYR A 69 -6.55 2.11 -7.17
N LEU A 70 -7.63 1.62 -6.57
CA LEU A 70 -8.04 1.98 -5.21
C LEU A 70 -6.93 1.65 -4.20
N VAL A 71 -6.41 0.42 -4.24
CA VAL A 71 -5.31 -0.02 -3.37
C VAL A 71 -4.08 0.89 -3.50
N ARG A 72 -3.73 1.27 -4.74
CA ARG A 72 -2.61 2.20 -5.02
C ARG A 72 -2.86 3.60 -4.49
N ILE A 73 -4.10 4.10 -4.58
CA ILE A 73 -4.49 5.41 -4.03
C ILE A 73 -4.37 5.40 -2.50
N ILE A 74 -4.89 4.35 -1.84
CA ILE A 74 -4.81 4.21 -0.38
C ILE A 74 -3.35 4.17 0.07
N LEU A 75 -2.51 3.36 -0.57
CA LEU A 75 -1.09 3.29 -0.27
C LEU A 75 -0.41 4.65 -0.48
N GLY A 76 -0.64 5.30 -1.62
CA GLY A 76 -0.09 6.62 -1.91
C GLY A 76 -0.46 7.67 -0.87
N LEU A 77 -1.75 7.74 -0.49
CA LEU A 77 -2.24 8.67 0.53
C LEU A 77 -1.64 8.37 1.91
N SER A 78 -1.53 7.09 2.28
CA SER A 78 -0.91 6.69 3.55
C SER A 78 0.55 7.10 3.64
N THR A 79 1.31 6.96 2.55
CA THR A 79 2.70 7.41 2.45
C THR A 79 2.83 8.93 2.53
N VAL A 80 1.95 9.68 1.82
CA VAL A 80 1.91 11.16 1.92
C VAL A 80 1.61 11.59 3.35
N PHE A 81 0.69 10.91 4.04
CA PHE A 81 0.35 11.19 5.42
C PHE A 81 1.55 10.96 6.36
N ALA A 82 2.25 9.83 6.23
CA ALA A 82 3.46 9.54 6.99
C ALA A 82 4.56 10.59 6.75
N MET A 83 4.79 10.97 5.50
CA MET A 83 5.74 12.04 5.14
C MET A 83 5.34 13.40 5.73
N SER A 84 4.05 13.69 5.79
CA SER A 84 3.54 14.92 6.41
C SER A 84 3.78 14.93 7.92
N LYS A 85 3.64 13.78 8.59
CA LYS A 85 3.98 13.63 10.02
C LYS A 85 5.48 13.80 10.26
N LEU A 86 6.34 13.19 9.42
CA LEU A 86 7.78 13.36 9.50
C LEU A 86 8.18 14.83 9.32
N ARG A 87 7.61 15.51 8.31
CA ARG A 87 7.81 16.95 8.11
C ARG A 87 7.41 17.77 9.34
N GLY A 88 6.32 17.40 10.01
CA GLY A 88 5.88 18.02 11.25
C GLY A 88 6.86 17.81 12.42
N ALA A 89 7.43 16.61 12.55
CA ALA A 89 8.47 16.32 13.54
C ALA A 89 9.76 17.10 13.28
N ILE A 90 10.17 17.21 12.01
CA ILE A 90 11.31 18.04 11.59
C ILE A 90 11.06 19.51 11.95
N LYS A 91 9.86 20.03 11.68
CA LYS A 91 9.49 21.41 12.06
C LYS A 91 9.62 21.64 13.56
N ARG A 92 9.17 20.69 14.39
CA ARG A 92 9.23 20.81 15.86
C ARG A 92 10.66 20.77 16.38
N SER A 93 11.54 20.01 15.74
CA SER A 93 12.91 19.79 16.23
C SER A 93 13.91 20.81 15.68
N PHE A 94 13.72 21.27 14.44
CA PHE A 94 14.68 22.09 13.69
C PHE A 94 14.10 23.39 13.13
N GLY A 95 12.81 23.67 13.37
CA GLY A 95 12.16 24.90 12.93
C GLY A 95 11.56 24.86 11.51
N GLN A 96 10.84 25.92 11.17
CA GLN A 96 10.08 26.04 9.92
C GLN A 96 10.96 26.01 8.66
N PRO A 97 12.10 26.72 8.57
CA PRO A 97 12.89 26.76 7.33
C PRO A 97 13.40 25.38 6.90
N ILE A 98 13.92 24.59 7.86
CA ILE A 98 14.43 23.25 7.61
C ILE A 98 13.29 22.31 7.16
N SER A 99 12.11 22.43 7.77
CA SER A 99 10.93 21.66 7.37
C SER A 99 10.44 21.99 5.94
N ILE A 100 10.54 23.25 5.50
CA ILE A 100 10.25 23.64 4.11
C ILE A 100 11.32 23.06 3.17
N GLY A 101 12.60 23.20 3.51
CA GLY A 101 13.70 22.63 2.72
C GLY A 101 13.57 21.12 2.51
N PHE A 102 13.28 20.38 3.59
CA PHE A 102 12.99 18.94 3.51
C PHE A 102 11.85 18.61 2.55
N MET A 103 10.76 19.37 2.62
CA MET A 103 9.59 19.17 1.75
C MET A 103 9.93 19.41 0.28
N LEU A 104 10.61 20.53 -0.03
CA LEU A 104 11.01 20.85 -1.40
C LEU A 104 11.97 19.80 -1.96
N LEU A 105 12.99 19.39 -1.18
CA LEU A 105 13.90 18.31 -1.58
C LEU A 105 13.15 17.01 -1.86
N SER A 106 12.22 16.63 -0.99
CA SER A 106 11.40 15.41 -1.16
C SER A 106 10.51 15.48 -2.40
N MET A 107 10.00 16.67 -2.74
CA MET A 107 9.18 16.91 -3.94
C MET A 107 10.02 16.96 -5.23
N CYS A 108 11.31 17.30 -5.15
CA CYS A 108 12.19 17.26 -6.31
C CYS A 108 12.78 15.86 -6.56
N GLN A 109 12.82 15.00 -5.55
CA GLN A 109 13.33 13.64 -5.69
C GLN A 109 12.36 12.77 -6.52
N PHE A 110 12.84 12.32 -7.67
CA PHE A 110 12.11 11.40 -8.54
C PHE A 110 11.67 10.12 -7.82
N HIS A 111 12.56 9.54 -7.02
CA HIS A 111 12.35 8.22 -6.41
C HIS A 111 11.08 8.15 -5.56
N THR A 112 10.93 9.05 -4.58
CA THR A 112 9.78 9.00 -3.67
C THR A 112 8.46 9.17 -4.40
N ILE A 113 8.38 10.14 -5.31
CA ILE A 113 7.15 10.42 -6.07
C ILE A 113 6.80 9.27 -7.01
N PHE A 114 7.78 8.73 -7.72
CA PHE A 114 7.56 7.66 -8.70
C PHE A 114 7.09 6.35 -8.04
N TRP A 115 7.58 6.05 -6.84
CA TRP A 115 7.29 4.79 -6.17
C TRP A 115 6.15 4.85 -5.14
N ILE A 116 5.68 6.04 -4.77
CA ILE A 116 4.79 6.28 -3.61
C ILE A 116 3.54 5.39 -3.52
N SER A 117 2.98 5.01 -4.67
CA SER A 117 1.75 4.23 -4.78
C SER A 117 1.98 2.79 -5.24
N ARG A 118 3.23 2.39 -5.49
CA ARG A 118 3.58 1.04 -5.93
C ARG A 118 3.73 0.15 -4.70
N THR A 119 3.21 -1.06 -4.78
CA THR A 119 3.19 -2.05 -3.67
C THR A 119 4.56 -2.69 -3.46
N LEU A 120 5.60 -1.87 -3.31
CA LEU A 120 6.94 -2.29 -2.96
C LEU A 120 7.08 -2.38 -1.44
N PRO A 121 7.85 -3.36 -0.92
CA PRO A 121 8.11 -3.48 0.52
C PRO A 121 8.60 -2.16 1.15
N ASN A 122 9.48 -1.42 0.48
CA ASN A 122 10.04 -0.17 1.00
C ASN A 122 8.98 0.95 1.12
N MET A 123 7.92 0.91 0.31
CA MET A 123 6.85 1.90 0.37
C MET A 123 5.90 1.61 1.53
N PHE A 124 5.72 0.33 1.88
CA PHE A 124 5.00 -0.07 3.09
C PHE A 124 5.69 0.43 4.37
N ALA A 125 7.02 0.53 4.39
CA ALA A 125 7.78 0.96 5.57
C ALA A 125 7.59 2.44 5.96
N PHE A 126 7.01 3.27 5.10
CA PHE A 126 6.70 4.67 5.45
C PHE A 126 5.49 4.80 6.39
N PRO A 127 4.31 4.22 6.05
CA PRO A 127 3.12 4.31 6.90
C PRO A 127 3.05 3.26 8.03
N LEU A 128 3.91 2.23 8.01
CA LEU A 128 3.92 1.13 9.00
C LEU A 128 4.81 1.39 10.21
#